data_AF-A0A212DIA7-F1
#
_entry.id   AF-A0A212DIA7-F1
#
_cell.length_a   1.000
_cell.length_b   1.000
_cell.length_c   1.000
_cell.angle_alpha   90.00
_cell.angle_beta   90.00
_cell.angle_gamma   90.00
#
_symmetry.space_group_name_H-M   'P 1'
#
loop_
_entity.id
_entity.type
_entity.pdbx_description
1 polymer ?
#
loop_
_entity_poly.entity_id
_entity_poly.type
_entity_poly.pdbx_seq_one_letter_code
_entity_poly.pdbx_strand_id
1 'polypeptide(L)'
;MLSPAMQGVILAIAKARQTFDRDGSEAGLIKAFHEEYSRLYQLAKETPTSHSDPRLQHVLVYFFQNEAPKRVVERTLLEQFADKNLSYDERSISIMKVAQAKLKEIGPDDMNMEEYKKWHEDYSLFRKVSVYLLTGLELYQKGKYQEALSYLVYAYQSNAALLMKGPQRGVKESVIALYRRKCLLGINVMNELIIPCIHLIINNDISKDDLDAIEVMRNHWCSYLGQDIAENLQLCLGEFLPRLLDPSAEIIVLKEPPTIRPNSPYDLCSRFAAVMESIQGVSTVTGQESASG
;
A
#
# COMPACT_ATOMS: atom_id res chain seq x y z
N MET A 1 -14.70 9.88 13.65
CA MET A 1 -13.40 10.53 13.85
C MET A 1 -13.05 11.34 12.60
N LEU A 2 -12.52 12.56 12.76
CA LEU A 2 -12.06 13.41 11.65
C LEU A 2 -10.85 12.75 10.95
N SER A 3 -10.73 12.91 9.63
CA SER A 3 -9.56 12.40 8.91
C SER A 3 -8.28 13.16 9.33
N PRO A 4 -7.08 12.55 9.24
CA PRO A 4 -5.83 13.25 9.57
C PRO A 4 -5.64 14.53 8.74
N ALA A 5 -6.07 14.49 7.47
CA ALA A 5 -6.07 15.65 6.58
C ALA A 5 -6.93 16.80 7.14
N MET A 6 -8.14 16.48 7.60
CA MET A 6 -9.04 17.47 8.19
C MET A 6 -8.49 18.06 9.48
N GLN A 7 -7.85 17.25 10.33
CA GLN A 7 -7.20 17.73 11.56
C GLN A 7 -6.07 18.72 11.26
N GLY A 8 -5.27 18.46 10.21
CA GLY A 8 -4.22 19.38 9.74
C GLY A 8 -4.79 20.74 9.34
N VAL A 9 -5.85 20.75 8.51
CA VAL A 9 -6.53 21.98 8.09
C VAL A 9 -7.10 22.77 9.27
N ILE A 10 -7.77 22.12 10.20
CA ILE A 10 -8.34 22.76 11.40
C ILE A 10 -7.24 23.45 12.22
N LEU A 11 -6.11 22.75 12.45
CA LEU A 11 -4.98 23.31 13.17
C LEU A 11 -4.35 24.49 12.44
N ALA A 12 -4.24 24.41 11.11
CA ALA A 12 -3.71 25.49 10.29
C ALA A 12 -4.60 26.74 10.33
N ILE A 13 -5.93 26.56 10.28
CA ILE A 13 -6.91 27.65 10.47
C ILE A 13 -6.76 28.27 11.86
N ALA A 14 -6.59 27.46 12.90
CA ALA A 14 -6.39 27.96 14.27
C ALA A 14 -5.11 28.80 14.38
N LYS A 15 -4.00 28.37 13.74
CA LYS A 15 -2.75 29.14 13.66
C LYS A 15 -2.88 30.45 12.89
N ALA A 16 -3.78 30.52 11.91
CA ALA A 16 -4.04 31.72 11.12
C ALA A 16 -4.97 32.74 11.79
N ARG A 17 -5.43 32.46 13.03
CA ARG A 17 -6.40 33.29 13.77
C ARG A 17 -6.05 34.78 13.80
N GLN A 18 -4.84 35.13 14.21
CA GLN A 18 -4.46 36.54 14.34
C GLN A 18 -4.49 37.28 13.00
N THR A 19 -4.05 36.62 11.92
CA THR A 19 -4.08 37.17 10.57
C THR A 19 -5.52 37.31 10.07
N PHE A 20 -6.38 36.32 10.34
CA PHE A 20 -7.80 36.40 10.02
C PHE A 20 -8.49 37.57 10.75
N ASP A 21 -8.28 37.68 12.06
CA ASP A 21 -8.94 38.68 12.90
C ASP A 21 -8.50 40.12 12.51
N ARG A 22 -7.29 40.29 11.96
CA ARG A 22 -6.75 41.60 11.52
C ARG A 22 -7.06 41.95 10.06
N ASP A 23 -6.86 40.99 9.15
CA ASP A 23 -6.78 41.24 7.70
C ASP A 23 -7.90 40.53 6.91
N GLY A 24 -8.79 39.80 7.60
CA GLY A 24 -9.96 39.15 7.01
C GLY A 24 -9.75 37.72 6.51
N SER A 25 -10.80 37.17 5.90
CA SER A 25 -10.90 35.74 5.54
C SER A 25 -9.91 35.29 4.47
N GLU A 26 -9.61 36.15 3.50
CA GLU A 26 -8.65 35.83 2.43
C GLU A 26 -7.21 35.76 2.97
N ALA A 27 -6.79 36.73 3.77
CA ALA A 27 -5.48 36.71 4.43
C ALA A 27 -5.37 35.52 5.41
N GLY A 28 -6.45 35.21 6.13
CA GLY A 28 -6.56 34.01 6.96
C GLY A 28 -6.37 32.71 6.17
N LEU A 29 -7.01 32.59 5.00
CA LEU A 29 -6.83 31.44 4.11
C LEU A 29 -5.38 31.32 3.63
N ILE A 30 -4.76 32.41 3.15
CA ILE A 30 -3.38 32.39 2.65
C ILE A 30 -2.42 31.90 3.75
N LYS A 31 -2.58 32.42 4.97
CA LYS A 31 -1.74 32.01 6.11
C LYS A 31 -1.98 30.54 6.47
N ALA A 32 -3.22 30.10 6.59
CA ALA A 32 -3.55 28.70 6.92
C ALA A 32 -3.05 27.72 5.84
N PHE A 33 -3.23 28.08 4.57
CA PHE A 33 -2.75 27.31 3.44
C PHE A 33 -1.22 27.13 3.51
N HIS A 34 -0.48 28.21 3.78
CA HIS A 34 0.97 28.15 3.92
C HIS A 34 1.42 27.28 5.11
N GLU A 35 0.73 27.36 6.25
CA GLU A 35 1.01 26.53 7.43
C GLU A 35 0.83 25.04 7.11
N GLU A 36 -0.29 24.65 6.50
CA GLU A 36 -0.57 23.25 6.19
C GLU A 36 0.31 22.71 5.06
N TYR A 37 0.56 23.51 4.02
CA TYR A 37 1.52 23.19 2.97
C TYR A 37 2.90 22.92 3.57
N SER A 38 3.39 23.82 4.43
CA SER A 38 4.71 23.69 5.05
C SER A 38 4.79 22.45 5.94
N ARG A 39 3.74 22.17 6.74
CA ARG A 39 3.67 20.98 7.58
C ARG A 39 3.77 19.69 6.74
N LEU A 40 2.97 19.59 5.68
CA LEU A 40 2.95 18.42 4.81
C LEU A 40 4.24 18.27 4.00
N TYR A 41 4.87 19.39 3.61
CA TYR A 41 6.16 19.39 2.93
C TYR A 41 7.28 18.90 3.84
N GLN A 42 7.29 19.27 5.13
CA GLN A 42 8.25 18.71 6.09
C GLN A 42 8.01 17.22 6.33
N LEU A 43 6.74 16.80 6.48
CA LEU A 43 6.38 15.39 6.61
C LEU A 43 6.85 14.56 5.40
N ALA A 44 6.80 15.14 4.20
CA ALA A 44 7.28 14.48 2.99
C ALA A 44 8.80 14.27 2.92
N LYS A 45 9.57 15.01 3.71
CA LYS A 45 11.03 14.81 3.82
C LYS A 45 11.41 13.69 4.77
N GLU A 46 10.48 13.19 5.57
CA GLU A 46 10.74 12.06 6.44
C GLU A 46 11.02 10.80 5.61
N THR A 47 12.11 10.10 5.94
CA THR A 47 12.45 8.85 5.29
C THR A 47 11.54 7.72 5.79
N PRO A 48 10.98 6.89 4.90
CA PRO A 48 10.24 5.70 5.32
C PRO A 48 11.10 4.83 6.24
N THR A 49 10.53 4.44 7.38
CA THR A 49 11.17 3.55 8.34
C THR A 49 10.61 2.14 8.16
N SER A 50 11.15 1.17 8.91
CA SER A 50 10.60 -0.18 8.96
C SER A 50 9.16 -0.23 9.47
N HIS A 51 8.65 0.80 10.15
CA HIS A 51 7.33 0.78 10.82
C HIS A 51 6.39 1.90 10.36
N SER A 52 6.83 2.79 9.46
CA SER A 52 6.03 3.93 9.02
C SER A 52 6.44 4.40 7.64
N ASP A 53 5.44 4.62 6.79
CA ASP A 53 5.58 5.26 5.49
C ASP A 53 4.74 6.56 5.47
N PRO A 54 5.40 7.74 5.44
CA PRO A 54 4.71 9.03 5.43
C PRO A 54 3.70 9.19 4.28
N ARG A 55 3.91 8.51 3.15
CA ARG A 55 3.00 8.57 1.99
C ARG A 55 1.61 8.02 2.31
N LEU A 56 1.49 7.12 3.29
CA LEU A 56 0.19 6.57 3.71
C LEU A 56 -0.61 7.55 4.58
N GLN A 57 0.04 8.55 5.16
CA GLN A 57 -0.62 9.51 6.05
C GLN A 57 -1.43 10.54 5.26
N HIS A 58 -0.96 10.94 4.07
CA HIS A 58 -1.58 12.02 3.32
C HIS A 58 -1.26 12.01 1.81
N VAL A 59 -2.25 12.32 0.96
CA VAL A 59 -2.11 12.38 -0.50
C VAL A 59 -1.01 13.36 -0.94
N LEU A 60 -0.94 14.53 -0.30
CA LEU A 60 0.08 15.53 -0.66
C LEU A 60 1.49 15.08 -0.31
N VAL A 61 1.67 14.20 0.69
CA VAL A 61 3.00 13.62 0.98
C VAL A 61 3.44 12.72 -0.17
N TYR A 62 2.53 11.88 -0.67
CA TYR A 62 2.77 11.10 -1.89
C TYR A 62 3.08 11.99 -3.10
N PHE A 63 2.36 13.10 -3.28
CA PHE A 63 2.61 14.06 -4.38
C PHE A 63 3.98 14.74 -4.26
N PHE A 64 4.38 15.18 -3.07
CA PHE A 64 5.69 15.80 -2.84
C PHE A 64 6.84 14.85 -3.15
N GLN A 65 6.77 13.61 -2.66
CA GLN A 65 7.83 12.61 -2.88
C GLN A 65 7.92 12.13 -4.33
N ASN A 66 6.88 12.36 -5.13
CA ASN A 66 6.83 12.00 -6.55
C ASN A 66 6.92 13.21 -7.48
N GLU A 67 7.29 14.38 -6.96
CA GLU A 67 7.49 15.62 -7.74
C GLU A 67 6.26 16.03 -8.57
N ALA A 68 5.06 15.89 -7.98
CA ALA A 68 3.84 16.30 -8.66
C ALA A 68 3.85 17.81 -9.00
N PRO A 69 3.22 18.23 -10.11
CA PRO A 69 3.16 19.63 -10.48
C PRO A 69 2.58 20.49 -9.36
N LYS A 70 3.18 21.66 -9.13
CA LYS A 70 2.79 22.58 -8.04
C LYS A 70 1.29 22.90 -8.05
N ARG A 71 0.70 23.06 -9.25
CA ARG A 71 -0.74 23.33 -9.42
C ARG A 71 -1.63 22.19 -8.92
N VAL A 72 -1.22 20.92 -9.14
CA VAL A 72 -1.94 19.74 -8.64
C VAL A 72 -1.93 19.74 -7.11
N VAL A 73 -0.76 19.98 -6.51
CA VAL A 73 -0.60 20.09 -5.05
C VAL A 73 -1.45 21.22 -4.48
N GLU A 74 -1.37 22.41 -5.07
CA GLU A 74 -2.06 23.60 -4.59
C GLU A 74 -3.58 23.43 -4.66
N ARG A 75 -4.11 22.92 -5.78
CA ARG A 75 -5.54 22.62 -5.90
C ARG A 75 -5.98 21.56 -4.90
N THR A 76 -5.26 20.47 -4.77
CA THR A 76 -5.64 19.40 -3.82
C THR A 76 -5.66 19.92 -2.39
N LEU A 77 -4.72 20.79 -1.99
CA LEU A 77 -4.79 21.44 -0.68
C LEU A 77 -6.00 22.38 -0.57
N LEU A 78 -6.27 23.18 -1.61
CA LEU A 78 -7.40 24.10 -1.65
C LEU A 78 -8.74 23.38 -1.54
N GLU A 79 -8.88 22.19 -2.15
CA GLU A 79 -10.05 21.32 -2.01
C GLU A 79 -10.29 20.89 -0.55
N GLN A 80 -9.23 20.73 0.26
CA GLN A 80 -9.38 20.42 1.69
C GLN A 80 -9.91 21.61 2.48
N PHE A 81 -9.44 22.82 2.18
CA PHE A 81 -9.97 24.05 2.76
C PHE A 81 -11.40 24.37 2.30
N ALA A 82 -11.83 23.83 1.16
CA ALA A 82 -13.18 24.01 0.62
C ALA A 82 -14.19 22.95 1.11
N ASP A 83 -13.76 21.97 1.91
CA ASP A 83 -14.60 20.89 2.42
C ASP A 83 -15.69 21.44 3.35
N LYS A 84 -16.95 21.06 3.07
CA LYS A 84 -18.13 21.45 3.85
C LYS A 84 -18.06 21.02 5.31
N ASN A 85 -17.29 19.97 5.61
CA ASN A 85 -17.09 19.45 6.96
C ASN A 85 -16.32 20.43 7.87
N LEU A 86 -15.73 21.50 7.33
CA LEU A 86 -15.10 22.59 8.10
C LEU A 86 -16.12 23.57 8.71
N SER A 87 -17.42 23.38 8.49
CA SER A 87 -18.47 24.32 8.91
C SER A 87 -18.83 24.25 10.41
N TYR A 88 -17.83 24.21 11.31
CA TYR A 88 -18.04 24.11 12.76
C TYR A 88 -17.94 25.46 13.49
N ASP A 89 -17.28 26.47 12.93
CA ASP A 89 -17.23 27.84 13.47
C ASP A 89 -17.24 28.90 12.35
N GLU A 90 -17.54 30.16 12.70
CA GLU A 90 -17.67 31.26 11.72
C GLU A 90 -16.37 31.53 10.94
N ARG A 91 -15.22 31.38 11.58
CA ARG A 91 -13.91 31.57 10.94
C ARG A 91 -13.69 30.53 9.84
N SER A 92 -13.91 29.26 10.17
CA SER A 92 -13.70 28.12 9.26
C SER A 92 -14.71 28.15 8.13
N ILE A 93 -15.97 28.55 8.39
CA ILE A 93 -16.98 28.80 7.35
C ILE A 93 -16.52 29.91 6.40
N SER A 94 -15.99 31.02 6.94
CA SER A 94 -15.55 32.15 6.13
C SER A 94 -14.36 31.81 5.24
N ILE A 95 -13.35 31.12 5.80
CA ILE A 95 -12.19 30.62 5.04
C ILE A 95 -12.63 29.60 3.98
N MET A 96 -13.53 28.68 4.33
CA MET A 96 -14.07 27.68 3.40
C MET A 96 -14.77 28.33 2.21
N LYS A 97 -15.58 29.37 2.43
CA LYS A 97 -16.24 30.11 1.35
C LYS A 97 -15.23 30.77 0.41
N VAL A 98 -14.16 31.34 0.94
CA VAL A 98 -13.07 31.91 0.11
C VAL A 98 -12.38 30.81 -0.69
N ALA A 99 -12.08 29.65 -0.08
CA ALA A 99 -11.47 28.52 -0.79
C ALA A 99 -12.37 28.00 -1.92
N GLN A 100 -13.68 27.90 -1.69
CA GLN A 100 -14.67 27.52 -2.71
C GLN A 100 -14.76 28.55 -3.85
N ALA A 101 -14.67 29.84 -3.56
CA ALA A 101 -14.63 30.88 -4.58
C ALA A 101 -13.36 30.72 -5.45
N LYS A 102 -12.19 30.58 -4.83
CA LYS A 102 -10.92 30.38 -5.53
C LYS A 102 -10.91 29.11 -6.39
N LEU A 103 -11.54 28.01 -5.94
CA LEU A 103 -11.65 26.79 -6.77
C LEU A 103 -12.50 26.98 -8.02
N LYS A 104 -13.54 27.84 -7.96
CA LYS A 104 -14.41 28.14 -9.11
C LYS A 104 -13.71 29.03 -10.14
N GLU A 105 -12.72 29.80 -9.72
CA GLU A 105 -11.91 30.66 -10.59
C GLU A 105 -10.88 29.86 -11.40
N ILE A 106 -10.55 28.62 -11.00
CA ILE A 106 -9.62 27.75 -11.75
C ILE A 106 -10.30 27.28 -13.03
N GLY A 107 -9.91 27.87 -14.16
CA GLY A 107 -10.41 27.53 -15.48
C GLY A 107 -9.71 26.32 -16.12
N PRO A 108 -10.19 25.89 -17.30
CA PRO A 108 -9.56 24.80 -18.06
C PRO A 108 -8.15 25.14 -18.55
N ASP A 109 -7.86 26.42 -18.81
CA ASP A 109 -6.52 26.88 -19.24
C ASP A 109 -5.51 26.89 -18.07
N ASP A 110 -6.01 27.00 -16.84
CA ASP A 110 -5.18 26.99 -15.62
C ASP A 110 -4.80 25.57 -15.21
N MET A 111 -5.62 24.58 -15.55
CA MET A 111 -5.42 23.21 -15.11
C MET A 111 -5.89 22.15 -16.09
N ASN A 112 -5.00 21.22 -16.39
CA ASN A 112 -5.35 19.95 -17.00
C ASN A 112 -6.04 19.02 -15.99
N MET A 113 -7.36 18.89 -16.11
CA MET A 113 -8.16 18.05 -15.21
C MET A 113 -7.95 16.54 -15.41
N GLU A 114 -7.47 16.11 -16.58
CA GLU A 114 -7.12 14.70 -16.81
C GLU A 114 -5.83 14.33 -16.07
N GLU A 115 -4.81 15.20 -16.16
CA GLU A 115 -3.59 15.04 -15.39
C GLU A 115 -3.87 15.05 -13.88
N TYR A 116 -4.70 15.99 -13.41
CA TYR A 116 -5.14 16.07 -12.01
C TYR A 116 -5.75 14.75 -11.54
N LYS A 117 -6.71 14.20 -12.30
CA LYS A 117 -7.37 12.93 -11.96
C LYS A 117 -6.37 11.77 -11.92
N LYS A 118 -5.46 11.70 -12.89
CA LYS A 118 -4.45 10.64 -12.97
C LYS A 118 -3.53 10.59 -11.74
N TRP A 119 -3.18 11.74 -11.17
CA TRP A 119 -2.41 11.81 -9.92
C TRP A 119 -3.17 11.22 -8.72
N HIS A 120 -4.46 11.50 -8.61
CA HIS A 120 -5.32 10.93 -7.57
C HIS A 120 -5.58 9.44 -7.78
N GLU A 121 -5.73 9.00 -9.02
CA GLU A 121 -5.82 7.57 -9.38
C GLU A 121 -4.55 6.82 -9.00
N ASP A 122 -3.37 7.38 -9.28
CA ASP A 122 -2.09 6.81 -8.87
C ASP A 122 -1.99 6.69 -7.35
N TYR A 123 -2.38 7.72 -6.60
CA TYR A 123 -2.40 7.65 -5.13
C TYR A 123 -3.41 6.62 -4.61
N SER A 124 -4.59 6.52 -5.24
CA SER A 124 -5.59 5.51 -4.90
C SER A 124 -5.06 4.09 -5.12
N LEU A 125 -4.37 3.86 -6.24
CA LEU A 125 -3.71 2.60 -6.54
C LEU A 125 -2.58 2.30 -5.53
N PHE A 126 -1.76 3.28 -5.17
CA PHE A 126 -0.72 3.14 -4.14
C PHE A 126 -1.32 2.69 -2.79
N ARG A 127 -2.44 3.30 -2.38
CA ARG A 127 -3.17 2.87 -1.18
C ARG A 127 -3.72 1.45 -1.32
N LYS A 128 -4.26 1.08 -2.48
CA LYS A 128 -4.76 -0.27 -2.77
C LYS A 128 -3.65 -1.32 -2.67
N VAL A 129 -2.48 -1.06 -3.28
CA VAL A 129 -1.28 -1.90 -3.18
C VAL A 129 -0.86 -2.06 -1.71
N SER A 130 -0.88 -0.97 -0.95
CA SER A 130 -0.50 -0.99 0.47
C SER A 130 -1.47 -1.80 1.32
N VAL A 131 -2.79 -1.73 1.05
CA VAL A 131 -3.80 -2.60 1.69
C VAL A 131 -3.50 -4.06 1.41
N TYR A 132 -3.25 -4.41 0.14
CA TYR A 132 -2.94 -5.80 -0.25
C TYR A 132 -1.68 -6.32 0.42
N LEU A 133 -0.60 -5.53 0.43
CA LEU A 133 0.62 -5.90 1.12
C LEU A 133 0.34 -6.15 2.61
N LEU A 134 -0.29 -5.21 3.30
CA LEU A 134 -0.55 -5.32 4.73
C LEU A 134 -1.44 -6.52 5.07
N THR A 135 -2.52 -6.72 4.33
CA THR A 135 -3.37 -7.89 4.53
C THR A 135 -2.60 -9.18 4.26
N GLY A 136 -1.78 -9.23 3.22
CA GLY A 136 -0.92 -10.38 2.94
C GLY A 136 0.02 -10.70 4.11
N LEU A 137 0.65 -9.67 4.69
CA LEU A 137 1.53 -9.82 5.85
C LEU A 137 0.78 -10.26 7.13
N GLU A 138 -0.41 -9.71 7.38
CA GLU A 138 -1.26 -10.10 8.52
C GLU A 138 -1.69 -11.56 8.44
N LEU A 139 -2.01 -12.05 7.24
CA LEU A 139 -2.36 -13.45 6.99
C LEU A 139 -1.14 -14.36 7.10
N TYR A 140 0.02 -13.90 6.62
CA TYR A 140 1.29 -14.61 6.77
C TYR A 140 1.60 -14.86 8.25
N GLN A 141 1.45 -13.84 9.11
CA GLN A 141 1.65 -13.98 10.56
C GLN A 141 0.70 -14.97 11.23
N LYS A 142 -0.50 -15.16 10.67
CA LYS A 142 -1.51 -16.11 11.16
C LYS A 142 -1.30 -17.53 10.63
N GLY A 143 -0.22 -17.79 9.89
CA GLY A 143 0.03 -19.07 9.22
C GLY A 143 -0.90 -19.36 8.03
N LYS A 144 -1.71 -18.38 7.61
CA LYS A 144 -2.63 -18.48 6.47
C LYS A 144 -1.89 -18.17 5.17
N TYR A 145 -0.84 -18.94 4.88
CA TYR A 145 0.08 -18.68 3.76
C TYR A 145 -0.61 -18.67 2.40
N GLN A 146 -1.64 -19.49 2.24
CA GLN A 146 -2.48 -19.56 1.04
C GLN A 146 -3.21 -18.24 0.76
N GLU A 147 -3.95 -17.72 1.75
CA GLU A 147 -4.66 -16.45 1.62
C GLU A 147 -3.65 -15.30 1.47
N ALA A 148 -2.57 -15.32 2.27
CA ALA A 148 -1.50 -14.33 2.23
C ALA A 148 -0.88 -14.18 0.83
N LEU A 149 -0.53 -15.30 0.19
CA LEU A 149 0.12 -15.29 -1.12
C LEU A 149 -0.77 -14.65 -2.18
N SER A 150 -2.08 -14.90 -2.16
CA SER A 150 -3.02 -14.28 -3.10
C SER A 150 -2.95 -12.74 -3.03
N TYR A 151 -3.02 -12.16 -1.83
CA TYR A 151 -2.90 -10.73 -1.63
C TYR A 151 -1.53 -10.18 -2.06
N LEU A 152 -0.45 -10.89 -1.77
CA LEU A 152 0.91 -10.45 -2.14
C LEU A 152 1.16 -10.50 -3.65
N VAL A 153 0.56 -11.45 -4.38
CA VAL A 153 0.63 -11.48 -5.85
C VAL A 153 -0.13 -10.29 -6.45
N TYR A 154 -1.32 -9.97 -5.95
CA TYR A 154 -2.06 -8.78 -6.40
C TYR A 154 -1.37 -7.47 -6.03
N ALA A 155 -0.75 -7.40 -4.86
CA ALA A 155 0.09 -6.28 -4.46
C ALA A 155 1.22 -6.08 -5.49
N TYR A 156 1.93 -7.15 -5.85
CA TYR A 156 3.02 -7.10 -6.83
C TYR A 156 2.56 -6.61 -8.20
N GLN A 157 1.53 -7.24 -8.78
CA GLN A 157 1.01 -6.90 -10.11
C GLN A 157 0.53 -5.45 -10.18
N SER A 158 -0.23 -5.02 -9.17
CA SER A 158 -0.74 -3.65 -9.09
C SER A 158 0.39 -2.63 -8.88
N ASN A 159 1.46 -3.02 -8.16
CA ASN A 159 2.60 -2.16 -7.87
C ASN A 159 3.48 -1.92 -9.11
N ALA A 160 3.55 -2.87 -10.04
CA ALA A 160 4.33 -2.73 -11.27
C ALA A 160 3.91 -1.48 -12.09
N ALA A 161 2.60 -1.25 -12.21
CA ALA A 161 2.06 -0.07 -12.91
C ALA A 161 2.48 1.27 -12.28
N LEU A 162 2.71 1.28 -10.96
CA LEU A 162 3.22 2.46 -10.25
C LEU A 162 4.71 2.63 -10.46
N LEU A 163 5.49 1.55 -10.29
CA LEU A 163 6.96 1.59 -10.39
C LEU A 163 7.45 1.98 -11.79
N MET A 164 6.70 1.64 -12.84
CA MET A 164 6.97 2.11 -14.22
C MET A 164 6.92 3.64 -14.35
N LYS A 165 6.21 4.34 -13.45
CA LYS A 165 6.10 5.81 -13.42
C LYS A 165 7.13 6.46 -12.49
N GLY A 166 7.93 5.66 -11.77
CA GLY A 166 8.97 6.12 -10.85
C GLY A 166 9.12 5.23 -9.61
N PRO A 167 10.34 5.12 -9.05
CA PRO A 167 10.63 4.22 -7.94
C PRO A 167 9.92 4.60 -6.62
N GLN A 168 9.55 5.88 -6.45
CA GLN A 168 8.83 6.39 -5.27
C GLN A 168 7.30 6.35 -5.41
N ARG A 169 6.78 5.88 -6.56
CA ARG A 169 5.33 5.75 -6.81
C ARG A 169 4.73 4.52 -6.12
N GLY A 170 5.55 3.49 -5.91
CA GLY A 170 5.12 2.19 -5.41
C GLY A 170 5.75 1.83 -4.07
N VAL A 171 5.48 0.60 -3.65
CA VAL A 171 6.20 -0.07 -2.57
C VAL A 171 7.47 -0.72 -3.13
N LYS A 172 8.53 -0.81 -2.30
CA LYS A 172 9.77 -1.49 -2.68
C LYS A 172 9.47 -2.94 -3.08
N GLU A 173 9.82 -3.28 -4.31
CA GLU A 173 9.55 -4.58 -4.91
C GLU A 173 10.16 -5.74 -4.11
N SER A 174 11.39 -5.54 -3.60
CA SER A 174 12.10 -6.55 -2.79
C SER A 174 11.34 -6.99 -1.54
N VAL A 175 10.53 -6.10 -0.94
CA VAL A 175 9.69 -6.43 0.22
C VAL A 175 8.56 -7.36 -0.19
N ILE A 176 7.84 -7.02 -1.27
CA ILE A 176 6.73 -7.85 -1.77
C ILE A 176 7.26 -9.22 -2.21
N ALA A 177 8.38 -9.24 -2.93
CA ALA A 177 9.04 -10.47 -3.39
C ALA A 177 9.50 -11.35 -2.22
N LEU A 178 10.09 -10.77 -1.16
CA LEU A 178 10.50 -11.52 0.03
C LEU A 178 9.33 -12.29 0.67
N TYR A 179 8.19 -11.62 0.88
CA TYR A 179 7.05 -12.26 1.54
C TYR A 179 6.28 -13.20 0.61
N ARG A 180 6.29 -12.97 -0.70
CA ARG A 180 5.81 -13.96 -1.68
C ARG A 180 6.60 -15.27 -1.55
N ARG A 181 7.94 -15.20 -1.55
CA ARG A 181 8.82 -16.36 -1.35
C ARG A 181 8.55 -17.06 -0.02
N LYS A 182 8.48 -16.30 1.07
CA LYS A 182 8.18 -16.86 2.40
C LYS A 182 6.82 -17.55 2.45
N CYS A 183 5.80 -17.03 1.78
CA CYS A 183 4.50 -17.70 1.69
C CYS A 183 4.58 -18.99 0.87
N LEU A 184 5.26 -18.99 -0.28
CA LEU A 184 5.44 -20.20 -1.10
C LEU A 184 6.09 -21.32 -0.30
N LEU A 185 7.17 -21.03 0.41
CA LEU A 185 7.86 -22.01 1.27
C LEU A 185 6.99 -22.49 2.45
N GLY A 186 6.00 -21.70 2.88
CA GLY A 186 5.07 -22.04 3.95
C GLY A 186 3.82 -22.80 3.49
N ILE A 187 3.50 -22.84 2.19
CA ILE A 187 2.33 -23.55 1.68
C ILE A 187 2.67 -25.04 1.54
N ASN A 188 2.08 -25.84 2.43
CA ASN A 188 2.18 -27.30 2.41
C ASN A 188 1.03 -27.99 1.63
N VAL A 189 0.13 -27.23 0.98
CA VAL A 189 -1.11 -27.75 0.37
C VAL A 189 -1.07 -27.66 -1.15
N MET A 190 -1.13 -28.83 -1.78
CA MET A 190 -0.67 -29.10 -3.14
C MET A 190 -1.52 -28.50 -4.28
N ASN A 191 -2.84 -28.71 -4.37
CA ASN A 191 -3.50 -28.58 -5.69
C ASN A 191 -4.19 -27.25 -6.05
N GLU A 192 -4.82 -26.53 -5.12
CA GLU A 192 -5.73 -25.44 -5.53
C GLU A 192 -5.04 -24.10 -5.87
N LEU A 193 -3.83 -23.84 -5.34
CA LEU A 193 -3.20 -22.53 -5.46
C LEU A 193 -1.68 -22.53 -5.68
N ILE A 194 -0.95 -23.61 -5.41
CA ILE A 194 0.49 -23.67 -5.73
C ILE A 194 0.70 -23.53 -7.24
N ILE A 195 -0.04 -24.29 -8.05
CA ILE A 195 0.05 -24.26 -9.52
C ILE A 195 -0.33 -22.87 -10.07
N PRO A 196 -1.48 -22.27 -9.74
CA PRO A 196 -1.81 -20.90 -10.15
C PRO A 196 -0.79 -19.84 -9.73
N CYS A 197 -0.24 -19.95 -8.52
CA CYS A 197 0.75 -19.00 -8.05
C CYS A 197 2.06 -19.14 -8.79
N ILE A 198 2.57 -20.35 -9.01
CA ILE A 198 3.78 -20.59 -9.82
C ILE A 198 3.60 -20.04 -11.24
N HIS A 199 2.43 -20.27 -11.86
CA HIS A 199 2.11 -19.69 -13.16
C HIS A 199 2.23 -18.16 -13.20
N LEU A 200 1.62 -17.50 -12.22
CA LEU A 200 1.60 -16.04 -12.18
C LEU A 200 2.95 -15.45 -11.85
N ILE A 201 3.77 -16.17 -11.08
CA ILE A 201 5.16 -15.81 -10.86
C ILE A 201 5.92 -15.94 -12.17
N ILE A 202 5.81 -17.08 -12.86
CA ILE A 202 6.48 -17.34 -14.14
C ILE A 202 6.14 -16.29 -15.20
N ASN A 203 4.87 -15.82 -15.21
CA ASN A 203 4.38 -14.86 -16.20
C ASN A 203 4.63 -13.37 -15.85
N ASN A 204 5.21 -13.03 -14.68
CA ASN A 204 5.42 -11.64 -14.25
C ASN A 204 6.87 -11.33 -13.83
N ASP A 205 7.81 -11.36 -14.78
CA ASP A 205 9.24 -11.01 -14.64
C ASP A 205 9.86 -11.55 -13.33
N ILE A 206 10.27 -12.82 -13.37
CA ILE A 206 10.68 -13.59 -12.21
C ILE A 206 12.05 -13.14 -11.71
N SER A 207 12.17 -12.84 -10.41
CA SER A 207 13.49 -12.69 -9.80
C SER A 207 14.17 -14.07 -9.70
N LYS A 208 15.50 -14.13 -9.85
CA LYS A 208 16.25 -15.40 -9.73
C LYS A 208 15.92 -16.15 -8.43
N ASP A 209 15.76 -15.42 -7.34
CA ASP A 209 15.44 -16.02 -6.06
C ASP A 209 14.02 -16.62 -5.98
N ASP A 210 13.06 -16.09 -6.75
CA ASP A 210 11.72 -16.69 -6.84
C ASP A 210 11.79 -18.03 -7.58
N LEU A 211 12.63 -18.14 -8.63
CA LEU A 211 12.90 -19.40 -9.31
C LEU A 211 13.55 -20.42 -8.36
N ASP A 212 14.55 -19.98 -7.59
CA ASP A 212 15.24 -20.85 -6.63
C ASP A 212 14.27 -21.37 -5.56
N ALA A 213 13.33 -20.54 -5.07
CA ALA A 213 12.31 -20.98 -4.12
C ALA A 213 11.33 -22.00 -4.74
N ILE A 214 10.96 -21.81 -6.01
CA ILE A 214 10.13 -22.78 -6.76
C ILE A 214 10.88 -24.11 -6.92
N GLU A 215 12.16 -24.06 -7.26
CA GLU A 215 13.03 -25.25 -7.37
C GLU A 215 13.17 -25.97 -6.03
N VAL A 216 13.40 -25.26 -4.92
CA VAL A 216 13.45 -25.86 -3.58
C VAL A 216 12.14 -26.57 -3.25
N MET A 217 11.00 -25.95 -3.57
CA MET A 217 9.69 -26.56 -3.35
C MET A 217 9.47 -27.79 -4.25
N ARG A 218 9.83 -27.71 -5.54
CA ARG A 218 9.80 -28.86 -6.47
C ARG A 218 10.64 -30.02 -5.94
N ASN A 219 11.87 -29.73 -5.52
CA ASN A 219 12.79 -30.73 -4.97
C ASN A 219 12.25 -31.35 -3.68
N HIS A 220 11.61 -30.57 -2.81
CA HIS A 220 10.95 -31.09 -1.61
C HIS A 220 9.84 -32.10 -1.97
N TRP A 221 8.95 -31.75 -2.91
CA TRP A 221 7.87 -32.65 -3.32
C TRP A 221 8.36 -33.88 -4.10
N CYS A 222 9.34 -33.69 -4.98
CA CYS A 222 9.98 -34.79 -5.70
C CYS A 222 10.71 -35.75 -4.75
N SER A 223 11.17 -35.31 -3.58
CA SER A 223 11.86 -36.18 -2.62
C SER A 223 10.98 -37.30 -2.06
N TYR A 224 9.65 -37.14 -2.09
CA TYR A 224 8.70 -38.18 -1.70
C TYR A 224 8.49 -39.25 -2.78
N LEU A 225 8.96 -39.03 -4.01
CA LEU A 225 8.92 -40.05 -5.06
C LEU A 225 9.87 -41.21 -4.69
N GLY A 226 9.32 -42.41 -4.55
CA GLY A 226 10.09 -43.60 -4.19
C GLY A 226 10.30 -43.80 -2.69
N GLN A 227 9.72 -42.95 -1.84
CA GLN A 227 9.59 -43.22 -0.41
C GLN A 227 8.36 -44.09 -0.12
N ASP A 228 8.40 -44.81 1.00
CA ASP A 228 7.27 -45.60 1.49
C ASP A 228 6.28 -44.67 2.21
N ILE A 229 5.32 -44.15 1.43
CA ILE A 229 4.26 -43.24 1.89
C ILE A 229 2.90 -43.89 1.71
N ALA A 230 1.90 -43.46 2.48
CA ALA A 230 0.55 -44.01 2.39
C ALA A 230 -0.02 -43.85 0.95
N GLU A 231 -0.67 -44.89 0.42
CA GLU A 231 -1.16 -44.95 -0.97
C GLU A 231 -2.03 -43.74 -1.37
N ASN A 232 -2.84 -43.23 -0.43
CA ASN A 232 -3.67 -42.05 -0.66
C ASN A 232 -2.84 -40.78 -0.88
N LEU A 233 -1.73 -40.62 -0.17
CA LEU A 233 -0.80 -39.50 -0.40
C LEU A 233 -0.02 -39.69 -1.71
N GLN A 234 0.34 -40.93 -2.04
CA GLN A 234 1.06 -41.23 -3.28
C GLN A 234 0.22 -40.94 -4.53
N LEU A 235 -1.08 -41.26 -4.48
CA LEU A 235 -2.06 -40.90 -5.53
C LEU A 235 -2.20 -39.38 -5.67
N CYS A 236 -2.38 -38.65 -4.56
CA CYS A 236 -2.44 -37.19 -4.60
C CYS A 236 -1.16 -36.54 -5.14
N LEU A 237 0.01 -37.09 -4.77
CA LEU A 237 1.31 -36.63 -5.27
C LEU A 237 1.42 -36.86 -6.79
N GLY A 238 0.98 -38.04 -7.27
CA GLY A 238 1.01 -38.40 -8.69
C GLY A 238 0.13 -37.52 -9.59
N GLU A 239 -1.03 -37.05 -9.10
CA GLU A 239 -1.89 -36.12 -9.83
C GLU A 239 -1.34 -34.68 -9.86
N PHE A 240 -0.64 -34.28 -8.79
CA PHE A 240 -0.16 -32.92 -8.59
C PHE A 240 1.19 -32.64 -9.25
N LEU A 241 2.16 -33.52 -9.04
CA LEU A 241 3.56 -33.29 -9.42
C LEU A 241 3.75 -32.95 -10.91
N PRO A 242 3.03 -33.58 -11.87
CA PRO A 242 3.13 -33.20 -13.28
C PRO A 242 2.76 -31.73 -13.54
N ARG A 243 1.71 -31.23 -12.86
CA ARG A 243 1.26 -29.83 -12.98
C ARG A 243 2.19 -28.84 -12.28
N LEU A 244 2.90 -29.28 -11.25
CA LEU A 244 3.93 -28.49 -10.57
C LEU A 244 5.20 -28.34 -11.42
N LEU A 245 5.60 -29.41 -12.10
CA LEU A 245 6.80 -29.48 -12.93
C LEU A 245 6.58 -28.84 -14.30
N ASP A 246 5.39 -29.01 -14.88
CA ASP A 246 4.95 -28.34 -16.09
C ASP A 246 3.68 -27.51 -15.84
N PRO A 247 3.85 -26.26 -15.37
CA PRO A 247 2.72 -25.36 -15.21
C PRO A 247 2.03 -25.13 -16.57
N SER A 248 2.74 -25.06 -17.69
CA SER A 248 2.25 -24.48 -18.97
C SER A 248 0.93 -25.04 -19.56
N ALA A 249 0.42 -26.15 -19.03
CA ALA A 249 -0.81 -26.82 -19.43
C ALA A 249 -2.14 -26.13 -19.05
N GLU A 250 -2.22 -25.27 -18.03
CA GLU A 250 -3.50 -24.63 -17.62
C GLU A 250 -3.38 -23.12 -17.31
N ILE A 251 -4.14 -22.27 -18.01
CA ILE A 251 -4.25 -20.83 -17.69
C ILE A 251 -5.14 -20.68 -16.46
N ILE A 252 -4.58 -20.75 -15.25
CA ILE A 252 -5.34 -20.50 -14.03
C ILE A 252 -5.31 -19.01 -13.67
N VAL A 253 -6.47 -18.37 -13.81
CA VAL A 253 -6.69 -16.98 -13.41
C VAL A 253 -6.92 -16.95 -11.90
N LEU A 254 -5.99 -16.36 -11.12
CA LEU A 254 -6.28 -16.00 -9.74
C LEU A 254 -7.52 -15.09 -9.74
N LYS A 255 -8.51 -15.41 -8.91
CA LYS A 255 -9.61 -14.49 -8.64
C LYS A 255 -9.10 -13.38 -7.72
N GLU A 256 -9.52 -12.14 -8.00
CA GLU A 256 -9.14 -11.00 -7.15
C GLU A 256 -9.60 -11.28 -5.72
N PRO A 257 -8.69 -11.19 -4.72
CA PRO A 257 -9.07 -11.38 -3.35
C PRO A 257 -10.14 -10.34 -2.98
N PRO A 258 -11.06 -10.69 -2.08
CA PRO A 258 -12.18 -9.81 -1.73
C PRO A 258 -11.64 -8.43 -1.37
N THR A 259 -12.27 -7.40 -1.91
CA THR A 259 -11.83 -6.01 -1.73
C THR A 259 -12.00 -5.65 -0.26
N ILE A 260 -10.91 -5.64 0.49
CA ILE A 260 -10.92 -5.14 1.86
C ILE A 260 -11.04 -3.63 1.78
N ARG A 261 -12.23 -3.12 2.11
CA ARG A 261 -12.41 -1.69 2.33
C ARG A 261 -11.67 -1.33 3.62
N PRO A 262 -10.63 -0.49 3.60
CA PRO A 262 -10.05 -0.01 4.85
C PRO A 262 -11.14 0.76 5.60
N ASN A 263 -11.36 0.42 6.88
CA ASN A 263 -12.41 1.04 7.68
C ASN A 263 -12.16 2.55 7.92
N SER A 264 -10.91 3.02 7.79
CA SER A 264 -10.55 4.45 7.70
C SER A 264 -9.13 4.67 7.15
N PRO A 265 -8.72 5.90 6.75
CA PRO A 265 -7.33 6.22 6.42
C PRO A 265 -6.32 6.00 7.57
N TYR A 266 -6.75 6.14 8.83
CA TYR A 266 -5.93 5.84 10.01
C TYR A 266 -5.57 4.35 10.12
N ASP A 267 -6.42 3.48 9.59
CA ASP A 267 -6.27 2.04 9.64
C ASP A 267 -4.95 1.58 9.00
N LEU A 268 -4.52 2.22 7.92
CA LEU A 268 -3.33 1.76 7.17
C LEU A 268 -2.01 2.02 7.89
N CYS A 269 -1.84 3.20 8.50
CA CYS A 269 -0.61 3.51 9.22
C CYS A 269 -0.49 2.67 10.50
N SER A 270 -1.58 2.52 11.25
CA SER A 270 -1.59 1.68 12.46
C SER A 270 -1.39 0.21 12.14
N ARG A 271 -2.01 -0.30 11.07
CA ARG A 271 -1.81 -1.68 10.61
C ARG A 271 -0.37 -1.91 10.15
N PHE A 272 0.21 -0.96 9.43
CA PHE A 272 1.62 -1.05 9.02
C PHE A 272 2.56 -1.17 10.22
N ALA A 273 2.42 -0.29 11.22
CA ALA A 273 3.23 -0.36 12.43
C ALA A 273 3.06 -1.71 13.16
N ALA A 274 1.83 -2.15 13.40
CA ALA A 274 1.53 -3.39 14.12
C ALA A 274 2.07 -4.64 13.41
N VAL A 275 1.93 -4.70 12.07
CA VAL A 275 2.45 -5.80 11.26
C VAL A 275 3.97 -5.84 11.36
N MET A 276 4.63 -4.70 11.23
CA MET A 276 6.10 -4.64 11.21
C MET A 276 6.71 -4.93 12.59
N GLU A 277 6.09 -4.47 13.68
CA GLU A 277 6.50 -4.84 15.05
C GLU A 277 6.43 -6.35 15.28
N SER A 278 5.34 -6.99 14.84
CA SER A 278 5.15 -8.44 14.98
C SER A 278 6.16 -9.25 14.14
N ILE A 279 6.50 -8.79 12.93
CA ILE A 279 7.56 -9.40 12.11
C ILE A 279 8.94 -9.36 12.81
N GLN A 280 9.28 -8.25 13.45
CA GLN A 280 10.56 -8.10 14.14
C GLN A 280 10.61 -8.91 15.44
N GLY A 281 9.50 -8.98 16.19
CA GLY A 281 9.40 -9.80 17.40
C GLY A 281 9.55 -11.31 17.14
N VAL A 282 9.08 -11.82 16.00
CA VAL A 282 9.28 -13.24 15.62
C VAL A 282 10.75 -13.54 15.26
N SER A 283 11.49 -12.54 14.77
CA SER A 283 12.90 -12.71 14.39
C SER A 283 13.84 -12.70 15.60
N THR A 284 13.47 -12.06 16.72
CA THR A 284 14.27 -12.04 17.95
C THR A 284 14.04 -13.27 18.82
N VAL A 285 12.84 -13.85 18.80
CA VAL A 285 12.52 -15.06 19.60
C VAL A 285 13.15 -16.32 19.02
N THR A 286 13.32 -16.41 17.69
CA THR A 286 14.00 -17.55 17.06
C THR A 286 15.54 -17.51 17.19
N GLY A 287 16.10 -16.42 17.71
CA GLY A 287 17.54 -16.25 17.95
C GLY A 287 18.02 -16.61 19.35
N GLN A 288 17.14 -16.97 20.29
CA GLN A 288 17.51 -17.24 21.69
C GLN A 288 17.28 -18.67 22.20
N GLU A 289 16.76 -19.60 21.40
CA GLU A 289 16.55 -21.01 21.82
C GLU A 289 17.62 -22.02 21.36
N SER A 290 18.83 -21.56 20.99
CA SER A 290 19.95 -22.45 20.66
C SER A 290 21.23 -22.20 21.48
N ALA A 291 21.07 -21.69 22.71
CA ALA A 291 22.18 -21.55 23.64
C ALA A 291 21.78 -21.78 25.11
N SER A 292 21.26 -22.96 25.44
CA SER A 292 21.35 -23.54 26.80
C SER A 292 20.63 -24.88 26.88
N GLY A 293 21.39 -25.96 27.11
CA GLY A 293 20.88 -27.30 27.42
C GLY A 293 21.63 -28.40 26.69
#